data_AF-A0A962Q9I7-F1
#
_entry.id   AF-A0A962Q9I7-F1
#
_cell.length_a   1.000
_cell.length_b   1.000
_cell.length_c   1.000
_cell.angle_alpha   90.00
_cell.angle_beta   90.00
_cell.angle_gamma   90.00
#
_symmetry.space_group_name_H-M   'P 1'
#
loop_
_entity.id
_entity.type
_entity.pdbx_description
1 polymer ?
#
loop_
_entity_poly.entity_id
_entity_poly.type
_entity_poly.pdbx_seq_one_letter_code
_entity_poly.pdbx_strand_id
1 'polypeptide(L)' 'MKNLLAILFFVGSIILALYIAIWWGIVEPITTVAKAIDEGTVTASLVGWELIKFLLKEFLAAIVIWIGWFLGIASLKR' A
#
# COMPACT_ATOMS: atom_id res chain seq x y z
N MET A 1 -23.95 16.22 6.59
CA MET A 1 -23.65 14.75 6.65
C MET A 1 -22.88 14.25 5.43
N LYS A 2 -23.29 14.59 4.19
CA LYS A 2 -22.61 14.16 2.95
C LYS A 2 -21.11 14.50 2.89
N ASN A 3 -20.76 15.74 3.26
CA ASN A 3 -19.35 16.18 3.33
C ASN A 3 -18.50 15.36 4.31
N LEU A 4 -19.09 14.95 5.44
CA LEU A 4 -18.39 14.14 6.43
C LEU A 4 -18.07 12.74 5.88
N LEU A 5 -19.04 12.10 5.20
CA LEU A 5 -18.82 10.82 4.52
C LEU A 5 -17.73 10.92 3.44
N ALA A 6 -17.75 11.97 2.63
CA ALA A 6 -16.74 12.17 1.61
C ALA A 6 -15.33 12.33 2.20
N ILE A 7 -15.21 13.09 3.29
CA ILE A 7 -13.95 13.27 4.03
C ILE A 7 -13.48 11.93 4.61
N LEU A 8 -14.38 11.13 5.20
CA LEU A 8 -14.03 9.83 5.77
C LEU A 8 -13.50 8.85 4.71
N PHE A 9 -14.12 8.78 3.53
CA PHE A 9 -13.61 7.93 2.44
C PHE A 9 -12.24 8.37 1.96
N PHE A 10 -12.03 9.68 1.78
CA PHE A 10 -10.77 10.21 1.32
C PHE A 10 -9.65 10.00 2.34
N VAL A 11 -9.85 10.43 3.59
CA VAL A 11 -8.86 10.26 4.66
C VAL A 11 -8.58 8.79 4.95
N GLY A 12 -9.62 7.94 4.99
CA GLY A 12 -9.46 6.51 5.19
C GLY A 12 -8.62 5.85 4.10
N SER A 13 -8.84 6.22 2.84
CA SER A 13 -8.04 5.70 1.73
C SER A 13 -6.57 6.14 1.78
N ILE A 14 -6.29 7.38 2.21
CA ILE A 14 -4.92 7.85 2.37
C ILE A 14 -4.20 7.05 3.46
N ILE A 15 -4.84 6.87 4.62
CA ILE A 15 -4.25 6.09 5.73
C ILE A 15 -3.98 4.66 5.29
N LEU A 16 -4.95 4.02 4.61
CA LEU A 16 -4.79 2.65 4.11
C LEU A 16 -3.69 2.55 3.05
N ALA A 17 -3.62 3.50 2.12
CA ALA A 17 -2.59 3.52 1.10
C ALA A 17 -1.19 3.74 1.68
N LEU A 18 -1.04 4.63 2.67
CA LEU A 18 0.23 4.82 3.37
C LEU A 18 0.65 3.57 4.12
N TYR A 19 -0.28 2.85 4.76
CA TYR A 19 0.01 1.57 5.38
C TYR A 19 0.50 0.54 4.35
N ILE A 20 -0.17 0.43 3.19
CA ILE A 20 0.25 -0.49 2.14
C ILE A 20 1.63 -0.12 1.58
N ALA A 21 1.86 1.15 1.25
CA ALA A 21 3.13 1.61 0.67
C ALA A 21 4.30 1.46 1.66
N ILE A 22 4.16 1.98 2.87
CA ILE A 22 5.25 1.99 3.84
C ILE A 22 5.46 0.59 4.42
N TRP A 23 4.42 0.00 5.00
CA TRP A 23 4.57 -1.26 5.72
C TRP A 23 4.75 -2.44 4.76
N TRP A 24 3.81 -2.66 3.83
CA TRP A 24 3.89 -3.80 2.90
C TRP A 24 4.84 -3.56 1.73
N GLY A 25 5.01 -2.32 1.28
CA GLY A 25 5.89 -1.99 0.17
C GLY A 25 7.36 -1.92 0.59
N ILE A 26 7.67 -1.25 1.71
CA ILE A 26 9.07 -0.96 2.07
C ILE A 26 9.54 -1.84 3.23
N VAL A 27 8.84 -1.80 4.36
CA VAL A 27 9.32 -2.45 5.59
C VAL A 27 9.35 -3.97 5.48
N GLU A 28 8.27 -4.58 4.99
CA GLU A 28 8.15 -6.04 4.86
C GLU A 28 9.21 -6.64 3.91
N PRO A 29 9.45 -6.10 2.70
CA PRO A 29 10.51 -6.61 1.82
C PRO A 29 11.91 -6.46 2.41
N ILE A 30 12.23 -5.32 3.02
CA ILE A 30 13.55 -5.09 3.65
C ILE A 30 13.78 -6.08 4.79
N THR A 31 12.79 -6.24 5.68
CA THR A 31 12.90 -7.18 6.80
C THR A 31 12.96 -8.63 6.35
N THR A 32 12.30 -8.98 5.24
CA THR A 32 12.37 -10.32 4.64
C THR A 32 13.76 -10.62 4.11
N VAL A 33 14.37 -9.67 3.38
CA VAL A 33 15.74 -9.82 2.88
C VAL A 33 16.74 -9.87 4.04
N ALA A 34 16.58 -9.00 5.05
CA ALA A 34 17.46 -8.99 6.23
C ALA A 34 17.44 -10.34 6.97
N LYS A 35 16.25 -10.92 7.20
CA LYS A 35 16.14 -12.26 7.80
C LYS A 35 16.82 -13.33 6.96
N ALA A 36 16.66 -13.29 5.64
CA ALA A 36 17.35 -14.22 4.76
C ALA A 36 18.88 -14.07 4.81
N ILE A 37 19.40 -12.85 5.07
CA ILE A 37 20.84 -12.62 5.29
C ILE A 37 21.28 -13.32 6.57
N ASP A 38 20.55 -13.10 7.67
CA ASP A 38 20.86 -13.67 8.97
C ASP A 38 20.82 -15.21 8.95
N GLU A 39 19.92 -15.79 8.15
CA GLU A 39 19.78 -17.24 7.97
C GLU A 39 20.74 -17.84 6.93
N GLY A 40 21.49 -17.00 6.19
CA GLY A 40 22.37 -17.46 5.11
C GLY A 40 21.63 -18.02 3.88
N THR A 41 20.36 -17.64 3.69
CA THR A 41 19.46 -18.13 2.64
C THR A 41 19.20 -17.11 1.53
N VAL A 42 19.91 -15.97 1.51
CA VAL A 42 19.78 -14.98 0.44
C VAL A 42 20.11 -15.58 -0.92
N THR A 43 19.17 -15.37 -1.84
CA THR A 43 19.33 -15.68 -3.26
C THR A 43 18.96 -14.46 -4.09
N ALA A 44 19.53 -14.35 -5.29
CA ALA A 44 19.20 -13.27 -6.22
C ALA A 44 17.71 -13.31 -6.62
N SER A 45 17.10 -14.50 -6.69
CA SER A 45 15.67 -14.67 -6.96
C SER A 45 14.80 -14.14 -5.83
N LEU A 46 15.18 -14.36 -4.56
CA LEU A 46 14.47 -13.80 -3.41
C LEU A 46 14.49 -12.26 -3.45
N VAL A 47 15.64 -11.64 -3.65
CA VAL A 47 15.75 -10.18 -3.75
C VAL A 47 14.94 -9.64 -4.93
N GLY A 48 15.03 -10.28 -6.10
CA GLY A 48 14.25 -9.90 -7.28
C GLY A 48 12.73 -10.00 -7.05
N TRP A 49 12.29 -11.05 -6.36
CA TRP A 49 10.87 -11.24 -6.03
C TRP A 49 10.35 -10.18 -5.05
N GLU A 50 11.13 -9.85 -4.02
CA GLU A 50 10.80 -8.79 -3.08
C GLU A 50 10.72 -7.41 -3.74
N LEU A 51 11.55 -7.13 -4.76
CA LEU A 51 11.43 -5.91 -5.58
C LEU A 51 10.14 -5.87 -6.41
N ILE A 52 9.73 -7.00 -7.00
CA ILE A 52 8.47 -7.08 -7.74
C ILE A 52 7.29 -6.86 -6.80
N LYS A 53 7.32 -7.48 -5.60
CA LYS A 53 6.28 -7.26 -4.58
C LYS A 53 6.18 -5.78 -4.21
N PHE A 54 7.30 -5.10 -3.95
CA PHE A 54 7.31 -3.66 -3.67
C PHE A 54 6.54 -2.88 -4.75
N LEU A 55 6.89 -3.06 -6.02
CA LEU A 55 6.21 -2.37 -7.13
C LEU A 55 4.70 -2.66 -7.18
N LEU A 56 4.30 -3.91 -6.95
CA LEU A 56 2.88 -4.28 -6.91
C LEU A 56 2.14 -3.66 -5.72
N LYS A 57 2.78 -3.55 -4.55
CA LYS A 57 2.20 -2.92 -3.36
C LYS A 57 2.05 -1.41 -3.54
N GLU A 58 3.02 -0.74 -4.13
CA GLU A 58 2.91 0.70 -4.47
C GLU A 58 1.78 0.95 -5.48
N PHE A 59 1.67 0.10 -6.50
CA PHE A 59 0.55 0.18 -7.44
C PHE A 59 -0.80 -0.03 -6.74
N LEU A 60 -0.90 -0.99 -5.81
CA LEU A 60 -2.11 -1.21 -5.03
C LEU A 60 -2.45 -0.01 -4.13
N ALA A 61 -1.45 0.62 -3.50
CA ALA A 61 -1.66 1.83 -2.71
C ALA A 61 -2.25 2.96 -3.56
N ALA A 62 -1.77 3.15 -4.79
CA ALA A 62 -2.33 4.13 -5.72
C ALA A 62 -3.80 3.83 -6.08
N ILE A 63 -4.14 2.57 -6.32
CA ILE A 63 -5.53 2.14 -6.57
C ILE A 63 -6.43 2.47 -5.37
N VAL A 64 -5.96 2.21 -4.14
CA VAL A 64 -6.74 2.48 -2.92
C VAL A 64 -7.09 3.97 -2.79
N ILE A 65 -6.12 4.86 -3.02
CA ILE A 65 -6.38 6.32 -3.03
C ILE A 65 -7.41 6.67 -4.09
N TRP A 66 -7.28 6.11 -5.29
CA TRP A 66 -8.18 6.39 -6.40
C TRP A 66 -9.62 5.97 -6.10
N ILE A 67 -9.81 4.78 -5.50
CA ILE A 67 -11.11 4.28 -5.05
C ILE A 67 -11.70 5.20 -3.98
N GLY A 68 -10.93 5.57 -2.95
CA GLY A 68 -11.41 6.45 -1.89
C GLY A 68 -11.82 7.82 -2.39
N TRP A 69 -11.07 8.38 -3.33
CA TRP A 69 -11.43 9.62 -4.01
C TRP A 69 -12.73 9.50 -4.80
N PHE A 70 -12.87 8.44 -5.60
CA PHE A 70 -14.08 8.19 -6.38
C PHE A 70 -15.33 8.02 -5.49
N LEU A 71 -15.22 7.22 -4.41
CA LEU A 71 -16.30 7.04 -3.44
C LEU A 71 -16.63 8.32 -2.71
N GLY A 72 -15.62 9.14 -2.37
CA GLY A 72 -15.80 10.47 -1.81
C GLY A 72 -16.67 11.35 -2.72
N ILE A 73 -16.32 11.45 -4.01
CA ILE A 73 -17.11 12.23 -5.00
C ILE A 73 -18.52 11.65 -5.15
N ALA A 74 -18.66 10.33 -5.26
CA ALA A 74 -19.96 9.67 -5.41
C ALA A 74 -20.89 9.97 -4.22
N SER A 75 -20.34 10.05 -3.00
CA SER A 75 -21.10 10.35 -1.79
C SER A 75 -21.61 11.80 -1.71
N LEU A 76 -20.97 12.73 -2.43
CA LEU A 76 -21.40 14.13 -2.52
C LEU A 76 -22.54 14.34 -3.53
N LYS A 77 -22.67 13.45 -4.51
CA LYS A 77 -23.69 13.52 -5.58
C LYS A 77 -25.05 12.91 -5.19
N ARG A 78 -25.07 12.04 -4.18
CA ARG A 78 -26.31 11.57 -3.53
C ARG A 78 -26.80 12.62 -2.56
#